data_AF-A0A2D7XEU5-F1
#
_entry.id   AF-A0A2D7XEU5-F1
#
_cell.length_a   1.000
_cell.length_b   1.000
_cell.length_c   1.000
_cell.angle_alpha   90.00
_cell.angle_beta   90.00
_cell.angle_gamma   90.00
#
_symmetry.space_group_name_H-M   'P 1'
#
loop_
_entity.id
_entity.type
_entity.pdbx_description
1 polymer ?
#
loop_
_entity_poly.entity_id
_entity_poly.type
_entity_poly.pdbx_seq_one_letter_code
_entity_poly.pdbx_strand_id
1 'polypeptide(L)'
;MHAPNPQGAASCVRPKYLRPEYPEAIRAARHAALIWFQSETGMTLSQFRDVRCWEHCERYQGSVVERHLRESAFRKAYAEQVGQIIVDRYETPTS
;
A
#
# COMPACT_ATOMS: atom_id res chain seq x y z
N MET A 1 27.77 -7.63 -48.39
CA MET A 1 26.30 -7.74 -48.35
C MET A 1 25.90 -8.17 -46.93
N HIS A 2 24.83 -7.55 -46.43
CA HIS A 2 24.14 -7.74 -45.14
C HIS A 2 24.80 -7.22 -43.85
N ALA A 3 24.19 -6.11 -43.40
CA ALA A 3 24.30 -5.48 -42.10
C ALA A 3 23.42 -6.24 -41.06
N PRO A 4 23.45 -5.83 -39.77
CA PRO A 4 23.28 -6.66 -38.58
C PRO A 4 21.82 -6.79 -38.14
N ASN A 5 21.53 -7.69 -37.20
CA ASN A 5 20.47 -7.45 -36.22
C ASN A 5 20.59 -8.32 -34.96
N PRO A 6 20.01 -7.88 -33.83
CA PRO A 6 20.62 -7.95 -32.53
C PRO A 6 19.75 -8.89 -31.68
N GLN A 7 20.23 -9.38 -30.55
CA GLN A 7 19.38 -9.81 -29.44
C GLN A 7 20.29 -10.33 -28.35
N GLY A 8 20.97 -9.38 -27.73
CA GLY A 8 21.50 -9.54 -26.39
C GLY A 8 20.87 -8.49 -25.48
N ALA A 9 19.57 -8.21 -25.66
CA ALA A 9 18.82 -7.52 -24.63
C ALA A 9 18.74 -8.50 -23.46
N ALA A 10 19.75 -8.46 -22.60
CA ALA A 10 19.62 -8.87 -21.22
C ALA A 10 18.53 -7.99 -20.62
N SER A 11 17.28 -8.39 -20.87
CA SER A 11 16.15 -7.97 -20.09
C SER A 11 16.51 -8.42 -18.69
N CYS A 12 17.02 -7.49 -17.89
CA CYS A 12 17.12 -7.61 -16.46
C CYS A 12 15.67 -7.67 -15.93
N VAL A 13 14.97 -8.77 -16.24
CA VAL A 13 13.77 -9.17 -15.53
C VAL A 13 14.30 -9.46 -14.14
N ARG A 14 14.32 -8.42 -13.28
CA ARG A 14 14.53 -8.62 -11.86
C ARG A 14 13.59 -9.75 -11.49
N PRO A 15 14.09 -10.88 -10.97
CA PRO A 15 13.20 -11.93 -10.54
C PRO A 15 12.23 -11.26 -9.57
N LYS A 16 10.94 -11.33 -9.90
CA LYS A 16 9.89 -11.06 -8.94
C LYS A 16 10.03 -12.16 -7.90
N TYR A 17 11.00 -12.04 -7.00
CA TYR A 17 10.87 -12.60 -5.67
C TYR A 17 9.72 -11.80 -5.07
N LEU A 18 8.50 -12.25 -5.42
CA LEU A 18 7.25 -11.70 -4.94
C LEU A 18 7.41 -11.66 -3.43
N ARG A 19 7.60 -10.46 -2.87
CA ARG A 19 7.02 -10.24 -1.55
C ARG A 19 5.56 -10.65 -1.72
N PRO A 20 5.01 -11.49 -0.85
CA PRO A 20 3.58 -11.72 -0.87
C PRO A 20 2.92 -10.35 -0.87
N GLU A 21 2.33 -10.00 -2.00
CA GLU A 21 1.52 -8.79 -2.11
C GLU A 21 0.23 -9.19 -1.42
N TYR A 22 -0.12 -8.49 -0.34
CA TYR A 22 -1.37 -8.69 0.39
C TYR A 22 -2.38 -7.66 -0.18
N PRO A 23 -2.99 -7.90 -1.37
CA PRO A 23 -3.87 -6.93 -2.01
C PRO A 23 -5.10 -6.61 -1.16
N GLU A 24 -5.52 -7.53 -0.30
CA GLU A 24 -6.56 -7.32 0.70
C GLU A 24 -6.13 -6.31 1.77
N ALA A 25 -4.88 -6.37 2.24
CA ALA A 25 -4.33 -5.41 3.19
C ALA A 25 -4.16 -4.02 2.56
N ILE A 26 -3.72 -3.98 1.30
CA ILE A 26 -3.60 -2.73 0.54
C ILE A 26 -4.96 -2.06 0.38
N ARG A 27 -5.99 -2.82 -0.05
CA ARG A 27 -7.36 -2.29 -0.18
C ARG A 27 -7.92 -1.81 1.15
N ALA A 28 -7.75 -2.60 2.21
CA ALA A 28 -8.20 -2.24 3.55
C ALA A 28 -7.51 -0.96 4.06
N ALA A 29 -6.21 -0.82 3.81
CA ALA A 29 -5.44 0.36 4.19
C ALA A 29 -5.92 1.63 3.47
N ARG A 30 -6.13 1.55 2.15
CA ARG A 30 -6.66 2.69 1.37
C ARG A 30 -8.04 3.11 1.86
N HIS A 31 -8.92 2.13 2.09
CA HIS A 31 -10.26 2.39 2.61
C HIS A 31 -10.22 3.01 4.01
N ALA A 32 -9.34 2.53 4.89
CA ALA A 32 -9.15 3.09 6.22
C ALA A 32 -8.66 4.55 6.17
N ALA A 33 -7.72 4.88 5.28
CA ALA A 33 -7.27 6.25 5.10
C ALA A 33 -8.43 7.17 4.66
N LEU A 34 -9.24 6.72 3.69
CA LEU A 34 -10.42 7.46 3.24
C LEU A 34 -11.42 7.70 4.37
N ILE A 35 -11.73 6.68 5.17
CA ILE A 35 -12.64 6.83 6.32
C ILE A 35 -12.12 7.89 7.29
N TRP A 36 -10.83 7.85 7.62
CA TRP A 36 -10.26 8.80 8.58
C TRP A 36 -10.43 10.25 8.10
N PHE A 37 -10.23 10.50 6.80
CA PHE A 37 -10.41 11.82 6.21
C PHE A 37 -11.87 12.27 6.03
N GLN A 38 -12.83 11.35 6.18
CA GLN A 38 -14.27 11.60 6.03
C GLN A 38 -15.04 11.60 7.36
N SER A 39 -14.44 11.09 8.44
CA SER A 39 -15.14 10.85 9.71
C SER A 39 -14.47 11.58 10.88
N GLU A 40 -15.27 12.10 11.82
CA GLU A 40 -14.78 12.58 13.11
C GLU A 40 -14.52 11.38 14.03
N THR A 41 -13.31 10.83 13.94
CA THR A 41 -12.94 9.61 14.68
C THR A 41 -12.51 9.87 16.12
N GLY A 42 -12.18 11.11 16.49
CA GLY A 42 -11.57 11.45 17.78
C GLY A 42 -10.17 10.86 17.98
N MET A 43 -9.60 10.22 16.96
CA MET A 43 -8.29 9.56 16.99
C MET A 43 -7.30 10.29 16.10
N THR A 44 -6.03 10.27 16.51
CA THR A 44 -4.94 10.65 15.61
C THR A 44 -4.87 9.67 14.43
N LEU A 45 -4.29 10.13 13.32
CA LEU A 45 -4.11 9.34 12.10
C LEU A 45 -3.35 8.02 12.38
N SER A 46 -2.32 8.06 13.22
CA SER A 46 -1.53 6.88 13.59
C SER A 46 -2.32 5.90 14.46
N GLN A 47 -3.09 6.39 15.43
CA GLN A 47 -3.96 5.54 16.26
C GLN A 47 -5.00 4.83 15.39
N PHE A 48 -5.65 5.56 14.48
CA PHE A 48 -6.65 4.97 13.59
C PHE A 48 -6.03 3.92 12.67
N ARG A 49 -4.84 4.19 12.10
CA ARG A 49 -4.08 3.20 11.33
C ARG A 49 -3.83 1.93 12.13
N ASP A 50 -3.39 2.06 13.38
CA ASP A 50 -2.98 0.91 14.19
C ASP A 50 -4.18 0.04 14.59
N VAL A 51 -5.31 0.66 14.97
CA VAL A 51 -6.58 -0.05 15.23
C VAL A 51 -7.04 -0.80 13.99
N ARG A 52 -7.12 -0.13 12.84
CA ARG A 52 -7.59 -0.77 11.59
C ARG A 52 -6.64 -1.85 11.08
N CYS A 53 -5.34 -1.67 11.27
CA CYS A 53 -4.34 -2.67 10.92
C CYS A 53 -4.51 -3.93 11.78
N TRP A 54 -4.71 -3.76 13.09
CA TRP A 54 -4.95 -4.87 14.01
C TRP A 54 -6.26 -5.60 13.66
N GLU A 55 -7.38 -4.88 13.54
CA GLU A 55 -8.68 -5.45 13.15
C GLU A 55 -8.64 -6.19 11.81
N HIS A 56 -7.84 -5.71 10.86
CA HIS A 56 -7.67 -6.36 9.57
C HIS A 56 -6.87 -7.66 9.72
N CYS A 57 -5.75 -7.63 10.44
CA CYS A 57 -4.85 -8.77 10.55
C CYS A 57 -5.44 -9.92 11.39
N GLU A 58 -6.27 -9.63 12.39
CA GLU A 58 -6.92 -10.66 13.22
C GLU A 58 -7.89 -11.56 12.43
N ARG A 59 -8.42 -11.09 11.30
CA ARG A 59 -9.35 -11.87 10.46
C ARG A 59 -8.68 -13.02 9.72
N TYR A 60 -7.35 -13.05 9.69
CA TYR A 60 -6.58 -14.00 8.93
C TYR A 60 -5.76 -14.88 9.88
N GLN A 61 -5.99 -16.19 9.80
CA GLN A 61 -5.09 -17.16 10.39
C GLN A 61 -3.84 -17.27 9.51
N GLY A 62 -2.66 -17.17 10.12
CA GLY A 62 -1.39 -17.24 9.41
C GLY A 62 -0.23 -17.32 10.38
N SER A 63 0.95 -17.63 9.87
CA SER A 63 2.18 -17.59 10.65
C SER A 63 2.48 -16.17 11.13
N VAL A 64 3.30 -16.06 12.18
CA VAL A 64 3.78 -14.76 12.70
C VAL A 64 4.46 -13.94 11.59
N VAL A 65 5.19 -14.61 10.69
CA VAL A 65 5.87 -13.97 9.56
C VAL A 65 4.86 -13.40 8.55
N GLU A 66 3.84 -14.17 8.16
CA GLU A 66 2.81 -13.68 7.23
C GLU A 66 2.02 -12.53 7.83
N ARG A 67 1.73 -12.58 9.13
CA ARG A 67 1.10 -11.46 9.84
C ARG A 67 1.97 -10.20 9.75
N HIS A 68 3.26 -10.29 10.03
CA HIS A 68 4.15 -9.13 9.94
C HIS A 68 4.28 -8.57 8.51
N LEU A 69 4.31 -9.44 7.50
CA LEU A 69 4.34 -8.99 6.11
C LEU A 69 3.02 -8.29 5.72
N ARG A 70 1.88 -8.80 6.19
CA ARG A 70 0.56 -8.17 5.99
C ARG A 70 0.46 -6.81 6.68
N GLU A 71 0.89 -6.72 7.94
CA GLU A 71 0.96 -5.46 8.70
C GLU A 71 1.84 -4.43 7.97
N SER A 72 2.99 -4.87 7.45
CA SER A 72 3.90 -4.01 6.69
C SER A 72 3.25 -3.51 5.39
N ALA A 73 2.56 -4.37 4.66
CA ALA A 73 1.83 -4.00 3.45
C ALA A 73 0.71 -2.99 3.75
N PHE A 74 -0.05 -3.21 4.83
CA PHE A 74 -1.10 -2.31 5.27
C PHE A 74 -0.55 -0.92 5.61
N ARG A 75 0.48 -0.84 6.47
CA ARG A 75 1.05 0.43 6.93
C ARG A 75 1.64 1.24 5.77
N LYS A 76 2.31 0.57 4.84
CA LYS A 76 2.85 1.21 3.63
C LYS A 76 1.74 1.80 2.76
N ALA A 77 0.74 0.99 2.41
CA ALA A 77 -0.38 1.45 1.57
C ALA A 77 -1.21 2.56 2.25
N TYR A 78 -1.35 2.52 3.57
CA TYR A 78 -2.04 3.56 4.33
C TYR A 78 -1.29 4.90 4.22
N ALA A 79 0.03 4.89 4.44
CA ALA A 79 0.85 6.09 4.33
C ALA A 79 0.85 6.68 2.91
N GLU A 80 0.94 5.81 1.89
CA GLU A 80 0.85 6.22 0.48
C GLU A 80 -0.50 6.89 0.17
N GLN A 81 -1.61 6.29 0.61
CA GLN A 81 -2.95 6.86 0.39
C GLN A 81 -3.14 8.19 1.13
N VAL A 82 -2.64 8.30 2.36
CA VAL A 82 -2.68 9.56 3.11
C VAL A 82 -1.91 10.64 2.35
N GLY A 83 -0.70 10.32 1.90
CA GLY A 83 0.13 11.25 1.12
C GLY A 83 -0.60 11.73 -0.13
N GLN A 84 -1.23 10.82 -0.88
CA GLN A 84 -2.03 11.15 -2.06
C GLN A 84 -3.19 12.11 -1.72
N ILE A 85 -4.01 11.79 -0.70
CA ILE A 85 -5.15 12.63 -0.31
C ILE A 85 -4.69 14.04 0.09
N ILE A 86 -3.58 14.14 0.82
CA ILE A 86 -3.02 15.41 1.25
C ILE A 86 -2.59 16.21 0.01
N VAL A 87 -1.78 15.63 -0.87
CA VAL A 87 -1.31 16.29 -2.11
C VAL A 87 -2.49 16.73 -2.99
N ASP A 88 -3.44 15.84 -3.25
CA ASP A 88 -4.61 16.12 -4.09
C ASP A 88 -5.43 17.30 -3.55
N ARG A 89 -5.58 17.43 -2.22
CA ARG A 89 -6.28 18.56 -1.59
C ARG A 89 -5.52 19.87 -1.69
N TYR A 90 -4.18 19.84 -1.78
CA TYR A 90 -3.36 21.04 -1.93
C TYR A 90 -3.17 21.47 -3.39
N GLU A 91 -3.35 20.56 -4.36
CA GLU A 91 -3.23 20.85 -5.79
C GLU A 91 -4.51 21.39 -6.44
N THR A 92 -5.66 21.33 -5.76
CA THR A 92 -6.88 22.03 -6.16
C THR A 92 -6.97 23.40 -5.48
N PRO A 93 -6.49 24.50 -6.10
CA PRO A 93 -6.88 25.83 -5.66
C PRO A 93 -8.38 25.96 -5.91
N THR A 94 -9.14 26.18 -4.85
CA THR A 94 -10.49 26.74 -4.95
C THR A 94 -10.40 28.03 -5.78
N SER A 95 -10.80 27.93 -7.05
CA SER A 95 -11.14 29.08 -7.89
C SER A 95 -12.53 29.59 -7.56
#